data_AF-A0A2P6WBW9-F1
#
_entry.id   AF-A0A2P6WBW9-F1
#
_cell.length_a   1.000
_cell.length_b   1.000
_cell.length_c   1.000
_cell.angle_alpha   90.00
_cell.angle_beta   90.00
_cell.angle_gamma   90.00
#
_symmetry.space_group_name_H-M   'P 1'
#
loop_
_entity.id
_entity.type
_entity.pdbx_description
1 polymer ?
#
loop_
_entity_poly.entity_id
_entity_poly.type
_entity_poly.pdbx_seq_one_letter_code
_entity_poly.pdbx_strand_id
1 'polypeptide(L)'
;MGKRKCHPNYRLVKNHRSYTVEEIAERFGKHKNTVRAWVKDGLPICDGKRPTLILGRDLAEFLKARRVSKKQPCRPVRSTAFDAAPRNPLWMITRIISPLRTRRGT
;
A
#
# COMPACT_ATOMS: atom_id res chain seq x y z
N MET A 1 -19.28 -1.20 12.30
CA MET A 1 -18.99 -1.91 11.02
C MET A 1 -17.68 -1.41 10.44
N GLY A 2 -16.63 -2.25 10.44
CA GLY A 2 -15.31 -1.86 9.92
C GLY A 2 -15.38 -1.64 8.41
N LYS A 3 -15.18 -0.39 7.96
CA LYS A 3 -15.11 -0.10 6.53
C LYS A 3 -13.89 -0.85 5.98
N ARG A 4 -14.13 -1.91 5.21
CA ARG A 4 -13.08 -2.65 4.51
C ARG A 4 -12.22 -1.63 3.74
N LYS A 5 -10.89 -1.77 3.78
CA LYS A 5 -9.97 -0.95 2.96
C LYS A 5 -10.21 -1.27 1.48
N CYS A 6 -11.25 -0.67 0.89
CA CYS A 6 -11.54 -0.78 -0.52
C CYS A 6 -10.50 0.03 -1.27
N HIS A 7 -9.70 -0.67 -2.07
CA HIS A 7 -8.75 -0.06 -2.99
C HIS A 7 -9.54 0.76 -4.02
N PRO A 8 -9.17 2.02 -4.29
CA PRO A 8 -9.85 2.82 -5.29
C PRO A 8 -9.83 2.12 -6.66
N ASN A 9 -11.01 1.92 -7.27
CA ASN A 9 -11.11 1.27 -8.57
C ASN A 9 -10.84 2.28 -9.69
N TYR A 10 -9.65 2.21 -10.30
CA TYR A 10 -9.25 3.12 -11.38
C TYR A 10 -10.18 3.08 -12.60
N ARG A 11 -10.95 2.00 -12.81
CA ARG A 11 -11.88 1.85 -13.95
C ARG A 11 -13.11 2.75 -13.86
N LEU A 12 -13.36 3.34 -12.70
CA LEU A 12 -14.49 4.25 -12.52
C LEU A 12 -14.22 5.63 -13.12
N VAL A 13 -12.95 6.02 -13.34
CA VAL A 13 -12.58 7.35 -13.82
C VAL A 13 -12.66 7.41 -15.34
N LYS A 14 -13.24 8.48 -15.90
CA LYS A 14 -13.21 8.72 -17.35
C LYS A 14 -11.97 9.54 -17.69
N ASN A 15 -11.18 9.08 -18.68
CA ASN A 15 -9.89 9.69 -19.01
C ASN A 15 -9.98 11.16 -19.46
N HIS A 16 -10.99 11.48 -20.28
CA HIS A 16 -11.17 12.82 -20.90
C HIS A 16 -12.01 13.78 -20.06
N ARG A 17 -12.21 13.51 -18.76
CA ARG A 17 -12.93 14.42 -17.86
C ARG A 17 -11.97 15.04 -16.86
N SER A 18 -12.13 16.33 -16.63
CA SER A 18 -11.52 17.06 -15.52
C SER A 18 -12.41 16.92 -14.30
N TYR A 19 -11.82 16.56 -13.17
CA TYR A 19 -12.53 16.35 -11.91
C TYR A 19 -12.02 17.31 -10.84
N THR A 20 -12.92 17.74 -9.96
CA THR A 20 -12.53 18.43 -8.73
C THR A 20 -12.19 17.42 -7.64
N VAL A 21 -11.49 17.88 -6.60
CA VAL A 21 -11.16 17.07 -5.41
C VAL A 21 -12.42 16.50 -4.74
N GLU A 22 -13.51 17.26 -4.72
CA GLU A 22 -14.78 16.87 -4.11
C GLU A 22 -15.50 15.81 -4.95
N GLU A 23 -15.54 16.00 -6.27
CA GLU A 23 -16.16 15.04 -7.18
C GLU A 23 -15.43 13.68 -7.16
N ILE A 24 -14.09 13.69 -7.05
CA ILE A 24 -13.29 12.48 -6.84
C ILE A 24 -13.66 11.81 -5.51
N ALA A 25 -13.78 12.60 -4.44
CA ALA A 25 -14.10 12.07 -3.11
C ALA A 25 -15.45 11.34 -3.12
N GLU A 26 -16.48 11.94 -3.72
CA GLU A 26 -17.80 11.33 -3.88
C GLU A 26 -17.75 10.07 -4.75
N ARG A 27 -17.11 10.14 -5.92
CA ARG A 27 -17.04 9.01 -6.88
C ARG A 27 -16.36 7.77 -6.29
N PHE A 28 -15.36 7.96 -5.44
CA PHE A 28 -14.65 6.86 -4.79
C PHE A 28 -15.16 6.53 -3.38
N GLY A 29 -16.13 7.28 -2.85
CA GLY A 29 -16.55 7.19 -1.45
C GLY A 29 -15.39 7.41 -0.48
N LYS A 30 -14.46 8.31 -0.81
CA LYS A 30 -13.30 8.66 0.01
C LYS A 30 -13.46 10.05 0.58
N HIS A 31 -12.71 10.34 1.65
CA HIS A 31 -12.71 11.67 2.23
C HIS A 31 -11.81 12.62 1.42
N LYS A 32 -12.18 13.91 1.35
CA LYS A 32 -11.40 14.97 0.68
C LYS A 32 -9.94 15.04 1.13
N ASN A 33 -9.65 14.73 2.41
CA ASN A 33 -8.28 14.68 2.91
C ASN A 33 -7.44 13.56 2.26
N THR A 34 -8.07 12.43 1.91
CA THR A 34 -7.36 11.34 1.21
C THR A 34 -6.98 11.76 -0.21
N VAL A 35 -7.86 12.47 -0.91
CA VAL A 35 -7.56 13.00 -2.25
C VAL A 35 -6.49 14.10 -2.17
N ARG A 36 -6.54 14.98 -1.15
CA ARG A 36 -5.47 15.95 -0.88
C ARG A 36 -4.13 15.28 -0.53
N ALA A 37 -4.15 14.12 0.14
CA ALA A 37 -2.93 13.34 0.36
C ALA A 37 -2.38 12.78 -0.96
N TRP A 38 -3.23 12.41 -1.91
CA TRP A 38 -2.78 11.97 -3.25
C TRP A 38 -2.09 13.08 -4.03
N VAL A 39 -2.59 14.31 -3.91
CA VAL A 39 -1.91 15.51 -4.44
C VAL A 39 -0.50 15.65 -3.86
N LYS A 40 -0.34 15.47 -2.54
CA LYS A 40 0.97 15.49 -1.89
C LYS A 40 1.86 14.32 -2.31
N ASP A 41 1.28 13.15 -2.56
CA ASP A 41 1.97 11.94 -3.04
C ASP A 41 2.43 12.07 -4.51
N GLY A 42 2.15 13.18 -5.20
CA GLY A 42 2.61 13.45 -6.57
C GLY A 42 1.54 13.31 -7.67
N LEU A 43 0.25 13.41 -7.34
CA LEU A 43 -0.81 13.46 -8.36
C LEU A 43 -0.73 14.79 -9.15
N PRO A 44 -0.65 14.75 -10.49
CA PRO A 44 -0.63 15.95 -11.32
C PRO A 44 -1.91 16.75 -11.15
N ILE A 45 -1.76 18.06 -10.96
CA ILE A 45 -2.85 19.03 -10.96
C ILE A 45 -2.74 19.81 -12.26
N CYS A 46 -3.87 20.01 -12.93
CA CYS A 46 -3.93 20.74 -14.19
C CYS A 46 -3.79 22.26 -13.97
N ASP A 47 -4.35 22.78 -12.87
CA ASP A 47 -4.37 24.21 -12.58
C ASP A 47 -4.03 24.53 -11.12
N GLY A 48 -3.11 25.47 -10.90
CA GLY A 48 -2.81 26.05 -9.59
C GLY A 48 -3.88 27.01 -9.07
N LYS A 49 -5.00 27.16 -9.79
CA LYS A 49 -6.14 27.97 -9.39
C LYS A 49 -7.12 27.13 -8.57
N ARG A 50 -7.87 27.79 -7.69
CA ARG A 50 -8.98 27.16 -6.95
C ARG A 50 -10.24 27.25 -7.81
N PRO A 51 -10.99 26.15 -8.04
CA PRO A 51 -10.80 24.78 -7.51
C PRO A 51 -9.74 23.96 -8.26
N THR A 52 -9.02 23.11 -7.53
CA THR A 52 -7.99 22.22 -8.07
C THR A 52 -8.60 21.21 -9.05
N LEU A 53 -8.25 21.33 -10.32
CA LEU A 53 -8.67 20.43 -11.38
C LEU A 53 -7.64 19.32 -11.59
N ILE A 54 -8.11 18.08 -11.58
CA ILE A 54 -7.30 16.88 -11.81
C ILE A 54 -7.83 16.19 -13.06
N LEU A 55 -6.94 15.85 -13.99
CA LEU A 55 -7.31 15.15 -15.20
C LEU A 55 -7.54 13.66 -14.93
N GLY A 56 -8.62 13.10 -15.48
CA GLY A 56 -8.99 11.71 -15.24
C GLY A 56 -7.94 10.69 -15.69
N ARG A 57 -7.20 10.97 -16.77
CA ARG A 57 -6.11 10.10 -17.24
C ARG A 57 -4.99 10.00 -16.19
N ASP A 58 -4.55 11.14 -15.66
CA ASP A 58 -3.45 11.23 -14.70
C ASP A 58 -3.86 10.56 -13.38
N LEU A 59 -5.12 10.74 -12.96
CA LEU A 59 -5.68 10.07 -11.79
C LEU A 59 -5.72 8.55 -11.96
N ALA A 60 -6.15 8.05 -13.13
CA ALA A 60 -6.20 6.62 -13.40
C ALA A 60 -4.79 6.00 -13.42
N GLU A 61 -3.81 6.69 -14.02
CA GLU A 61 -2.41 6.27 -14.05
C GLU A 61 -1.79 6.24 -12.65
N PHE A 62 -1.99 7.30 -11.86
CA PHE A 62 -1.54 7.34 -10.46
C PHE A 62 -2.10 6.16 -9.64
N LEU A 63 -3.39 5.87 -9.77
CA LEU A 63 -4.02 4.75 -9.07
C LEU A 63 -3.50 3.38 -9.54
N LYS A 64 -3.22 3.22 -10.85
CA LYS A 64 -2.59 2.01 -11.40
C LYS A 64 -1.18 1.83 -10.84
N ALA A 65 -0.34 2.86 -10.91
CA ALA A 65 1.03 2.83 -10.39
C ALA A 65 1.06 2.48 -8.90
N ARG A 66 0.19 3.11 -8.10
CA ARG A 66 0.06 2.81 -6.67
C ARG A 66 -0.38 1.38 -6.40
N ARG A 67 -1.24 0.80 -7.23
CA ARG A 67 -1.66 -0.61 -7.10
C ARG A 67 -0.52 -1.56 -7.42
N VAL A 68 0.27 -1.27 -8.46
CA VAL A 68 1.44 -2.07 -8.85
C VAL A 68 2.50 -2.03 -7.76
N SER A 69 2.82 -0.85 -7.21
CA SER A 69 3.77 -0.70 -6.10
C SER A 69 3.34 -1.46 -4.83
N LYS A 70 2.03 -1.52 -4.56
CA LYS A 70 1.50 -2.30 -3.42
C LYS A 70 1.42 -3.80 -3.68
N LYS A 71 1.48 -4.25 -4.94
CA LYS A 71 1.59 -5.68 -5.23
C LYS A 71 3.00 -6.11 -4.86
N GLN A 72 3.13 -6.70 -3.68
CA GLN A 72 4.32 -7.46 -3.35
C GLN A 72 4.24 -8.78 -4.11
N PRO A 73 5.17 -9.07 -5.05
CA PRO A 73 5.23 -10.40 -5.64
C PRO A 73 5.47 -11.37 -4.50
N CYS A 74 4.53 -12.30 -4.31
CA CYS A 74 4.82 -13.47 -3.49
C CYS A 74 6.06 -14.10 -4.09
N ARG A 75 7.13 -14.19 -3.31
CA ARG A 75 8.35 -14.94 -3.68
C ARG A 75 7.86 -16.29 -4.23
N PRO A 76 8.34 -16.76 -5.40
CA PRO A 76 7.97 -18.08 -5.87
C PRO A 76 8.55 -19.08 -4.89
N VAL A 77 7.77 -19.40 -3.84
CA VAL A 77 7.98 -20.59 -3.05
C VAL A 77 7.69 -21.71 -4.03
N ARG A 78 8.77 -22.40 -4.45
CA ARG A 78 8.72 -23.70 -5.09
C ARG A 78 7.58 -24.46 -4.42
N SER A 79 6.58 -24.87 -5.20
CA SER A 79 5.36 -25.49 -4.70
C SER A 79 5.68 -26.74 -3.88
N THR A 80 5.93 -26.56 -2.59
CA THR A 80 5.68 -27.53 -1.54
C THR A 80 4.64 -26.84 -0.67
N ALA A 81 3.40 -27.30 -0.80
CA ALA A 81 2.29 -26.79 -0.01
C ALA A 81 2.63 -26.86 1.48
N PHE A 82 2.06 -25.91 2.24
CA PHE A 82 2.02 -25.89 3.69
C PHE A 82 3.28 -25.37 4.39
N ASP A 83 3.44 -24.04 4.47
CA ASP A 83 3.90 -23.44 5.73
C ASP A 83 3.61 -21.93 5.77
N ALA A 84 2.55 -21.57 6.50
CA ALA A 84 2.32 -20.23 6.93
C ALA A 84 3.36 -19.90 8.01
N ALA A 85 4.43 -19.18 7.65
CA ALA A 85 5.47 -18.81 8.60
C ALA A 85 4.88 -17.95 9.75
N PRO A 86 4.92 -18.39 11.01
CA PRO A 86 4.56 -17.56 12.14
C PRO A 86 5.60 -16.46 12.34
N ARG A 87 5.12 -15.29 12.75
CA ARG A 87 5.92 -14.14 13.17
C ARG A 87 6.75 -14.57 14.39
N ASN A 88 8.01 -14.94 14.16
CA ASN A 88 9.06 -15.28 15.13
C ASN A 88 8.62 -16.06 16.39
N PRO A 89 8.83 -17.39 16.45
CA PRO A 89 8.66 -18.12 17.70
C PRO A 89 9.85 -17.86 18.66
N LEU A 90 9.53 -17.63 19.94
CA LEU A 90 10.44 -17.22 21.04
C LEU A 90 11.69 -18.11 21.28
N TRP A 91 11.81 -19.27 20.62
CA TRP A 91 12.93 -20.21 20.83
C TRP A 91 14.27 -19.74 20.22
N MET A 92 14.25 -18.76 19.31
CA MET A 92 15.49 -18.22 18.72
C MET A 92 16.34 -17.38 19.69
N ILE A 93 15.82 -17.04 20.87
CA ILE A 93 16.50 -16.16 21.84
C ILE A 93 17.45 -16.94 22.79
N THR A 94 17.30 -18.27 22.93
CA THR A 94 18.11 -19.05 23.90
C THR A 94 19.51 -19.43 23.41
N ARG A 95 19.90 -19.07 22.18
CA ARG A 95 21.25 -19.40 21.66
C ARG A 95 22.35 -18.42 22.11
N ILE A 96 22.01 -17.30 22.76
CA ILE A 96 22.98 -16.30 23.22
C ILE A 96 23.25 -16.39 24.74
N ILE A 97 22.44 -17.11 25.53
CA ILE A 97 22.63 -17.20 26.98
C ILE A 97 22.92 -18.66 27.40
N SER A 98 24.22 -18.94 27.50
CA SER A 98 24.90 -20.04 28.23
C SER A 98 24.93 -21.45 27.60
N PRO A 99 26.09 -22.13 27.69
CA PRO A 99 26.22 -23.07 28.81
C PRO A 99 27.55 -22.97 29.57
N LEU A 100 27.42 -23.17 30.89
CA LEU A 100 28.47 -23.49 31.84
C LEU A 100 29.22 -24.79 31.46
N ARG A 101 30.55 -24.75 31.63
CA ARG A 101 31.39 -25.74 32.35
C ARG A 101 31.55 -27.16 31.77
N THR A 102 32.78 -27.50 31.34
CA THR A 102 33.49 -28.80 31.56
C THR A 102 34.99 -28.56 31.34
N ARG A 103 35.85 -28.38 32.38
CA ARG A 103 36.73 -29.33 33.11
C ARG A 103 37.75 -30.17 32.27
N ARG A 104 39.04 -29.87 32.52
CA ARG A 104 40.28 -30.72 32.56
C ARG A 104 41.32 -30.69 31.41
N GLY A 105 42.59 -30.68 31.84
CA GLY A 105 43.85 -30.98 31.10
C GLY A 105 44.67 -29.71 30.87
N THR A 106 45.86 -29.50 31.43
CA THR A 106 46.93 -30.33 32.00
C THR A 106 47.61 -29.62 33.15
#